data_AF-D6ZG28-F1
#
_entry.id   AF-D6ZG28-F1
#
_cell.length_a   1.000
_cell.length_b   1.000
_cell.length_c   1.000
_cell.angle_alpha   90.00
_cell.angle_beta   90.00
_cell.angle_gamma   90.00
#
_symmetry.space_group_name_H-M   'P 1'
#
loop_
_entity.id
_entity.type
_entity.pdbx_description
1 polymer ?
#
loop_
_entity_poly.entity_id
_entity_poly.type
_entity_poly.pdbx_seq_one_letter_code
_entity_poly.pdbx_strand_id
1 'polypeptide(L)'
;MSLFTELMKAAYPHLSEGMNVAPYMRSMISRLCSVPEELWYTSRDKTPDEDRADTTLAQYYKRGLSKKLAREMLNNPTCRAFVDSLDYIEGVPTEAADEIKAALAKSIAPFTDKEVNVDNVGDIFFDLIQESLRLTVDPSLEADRKLQRAKTGSMVAINKYGSRLLEDCKYVCSKPGCGESLQNVAPSGQSQVVYEAARIAGDKAEYGNLVTLCSKCFNQYVLGHRKSEEKELKRIKEIQERSARARQTLSAVQIERGITRVVENLARANPKEFEPLNFDPVAVKNKIDEFSDFFLFDEVMQHVTKFFRFIQNQLKEQARLKAFDEELLRAQIKASYRKLADKKFDKLVIHDELSKRLSQLTKQDQRYCSYVVSYFVQSCEVFDAATK
;
A
#
# COMPACT_ATOMS: atom_id res chain seq x y z
N MET A 1 16.29 -4.45 10.77
CA MET A 1 17.67 -4.59 11.26
C MET A 1 18.30 -3.21 11.32
N SER A 2 19.38 -3.01 12.07
CA SER A 2 20.16 -1.77 11.97
C SER A 2 21.12 -1.87 10.79
N LEU A 3 21.51 -0.73 10.21
CA LEU A 3 22.50 -0.71 9.11
C LEU A 3 23.79 -1.44 9.50
N PHE A 4 24.25 -1.26 10.73
CA PHE A 4 25.44 -1.92 11.24
C PHE A 4 25.33 -3.45 11.11
N THR A 5 24.20 -4.04 11.53
CA THR A 5 24.01 -5.50 11.41
C THR A 5 23.91 -5.98 9.97
N GLU A 6 23.38 -5.16 9.06
CA GLU A 6 23.30 -5.48 7.64
C GLU A 6 24.69 -5.46 7.00
N LEU A 7 25.50 -4.45 7.31
CA LEU A 7 26.89 -4.31 6.85
C LEU A 7 27.80 -5.44 7.38
N MET A 8 27.72 -5.75 8.68
CA MET A 8 28.49 -6.86 9.25
C MET A 8 28.16 -8.21 8.59
N LYS A 9 26.87 -8.45 8.29
CA LYS A 9 26.45 -9.68 7.60
C LYS A 9 26.87 -9.71 6.14
N ALA A 10 26.86 -8.56 5.46
CA ALA A 10 27.32 -8.46 4.07
C ALA A 10 28.83 -8.71 3.95
N ALA A 11 29.60 -8.29 4.96
CA ALA A 11 31.05 -8.48 4.99
C ALA A 11 31.51 -9.84 5.55
N TYR A 12 30.70 -10.49 6.38
CA TYR A 12 31.05 -11.77 7.04
C TYR A 12 31.58 -12.86 6.09
N PRO A 13 30.98 -13.14 4.91
CA PRO A 13 31.47 -14.17 4.00
C PRO A 13 32.89 -13.92 3.48
N HIS A 14 33.34 -12.66 3.51
CA HIS A 14 34.59 -12.22 2.89
C HIS A 14 35.68 -11.94 3.92
N LEU A 15 35.30 -11.43 5.09
CA LEU A 15 36.23 -10.93 6.12
C LEU A 15 36.25 -11.80 7.39
N SER A 16 35.51 -12.91 7.44
CA SER A 16 35.52 -13.79 8.60
C SER A 16 36.76 -14.67 8.70
N GLU A 17 37.46 -14.93 7.58
CA GLU A 17 38.65 -15.81 7.58
C GLU A 17 38.37 -17.18 8.24
N GLY A 18 37.13 -17.69 8.14
CA GLY A 18 36.70 -18.94 8.79
C GLY A 18 36.37 -18.82 10.29
N MET A 19 36.49 -17.63 10.88
CA MET A 19 36.14 -17.37 12.27
C MET A 19 34.65 -17.53 12.55
N ASN A 20 34.34 -18.04 13.74
CA ASN A 20 33.00 -17.93 14.32
C ASN A 20 32.61 -16.44 14.54
N VAL A 21 31.31 -16.19 14.73
CA VAL A 21 30.75 -14.83 14.82
C VAL A 21 31.44 -13.95 15.89
N ALA A 22 31.73 -14.49 17.08
CA ALA A 22 32.31 -13.69 18.16
C ALA A 22 33.76 -13.25 17.87
N PRO A 23 34.71 -14.14 17.52
CA PRO A 23 36.05 -13.73 17.09
C PRO A 23 36.05 -12.79 15.88
N TYR A 24 35.17 -13.02 14.91
CA TYR A 24 34.99 -12.10 13.78
C TYR A 24 34.60 -10.69 14.23
N MET A 25 33.57 -10.59 15.09
CA MET A 25 33.14 -9.30 15.62
C MET A 25 34.22 -8.61 16.44
N ARG A 26 35.01 -9.36 17.22
CA ARG A 26 36.16 -8.84 17.95
C ARG A 26 37.19 -8.24 17.00
N SER A 27 37.60 -9.00 15.98
CA SER A 27 38.53 -8.55 14.93
C SER A 27 38.01 -7.31 14.19
N MET A 28 36.74 -7.29 13.82
CA MET A 28 36.14 -6.15 13.13
C MET A 28 36.16 -4.89 13.99
N ILE A 29 35.71 -4.96 15.25
CA ILE A 29 35.68 -3.77 16.12
C ILE A 29 37.10 -3.24 16.35
N SER A 30 38.09 -4.12 16.57
CA SER A 30 39.48 -3.71 16.76
C SER A 30 40.11 -3.08 15.52
N ARG A 31 39.74 -3.53 14.31
CA ARG A 31 40.22 -2.93 13.06
C ARG A 31 39.54 -1.58 12.79
N LEU A 32 38.28 -1.41 13.22
CA LEU A 32 37.46 -0.22 12.95
C LEU A 32 37.69 0.94 13.92
N CYS A 33 38.17 0.69 15.15
CA CYS A 33 38.42 1.71 16.15
C CYS A 33 39.53 1.34 17.13
N SER A 34 40.10 2.35 17.81
CA SER A 34 41.10 2.16 18.87
C SER A 34 40.49 2.09 20.28
N VAL A 35 39.20 1.79 20.40
CA VAL A 35 38.53 1.63 21.70
C VAL A 35 39.01 0.31 22.35
N PRO A 36 39.59 0.35 23.57
CA PRO A 36 39.99 -0.86 24.28
C PRO A 36 38.81 -1.82 24.53
N GLU A 37 39.05 -3.13 24.45
CA GLU A 37 38.02 -4.18 24.53
C GLU A 37 37.24 -4.13 25.85
N GLU A 38 37.89 -3.77 26.96
CA GLU A 38 37.25 -3.59 28.26
C GLU A 38 36.11 -2.55 28.25
N LEU A 39 36.13 -1.59 27.33
CA LEU A 39 35.10 -0.56 27.18
C LEU A 39 33.96 -0.98 26.25
N TRP A 40 34.06 -2.13 25.58
CA TRP A 40 33.03 -2.62 24.67
C TRP A 40 31.77 -3.10 25.39
N TYR A 41 31.92 -3.46 26.67
CA TYR A 41 30.87 -4.10 27.46
C TYR A 41 30.17 -3.11 28.40
N THR A 42 28.92 -3.40 28.72
CA THR A 42 28.07 -2.53 29.54
C THR A 42 28.08 -2.88 31.03
N SER A 43 28.81 -3.92 31.46
CA SER A 43 28.89 -4.29 32.88
C SER A 43 29.68 -3.26 33.68
N ARG A 44 29.09 -2.81 34.79
CA ARG A 44 29.74 -1.96 35.79
C ARG A 44 31.03 -2.64 36.28
N ASP A 45 32.16 -2.02 35.92
CA ASP A 45 33.45 -2.08 36.61
C ASP A 45 34.29 -3.38 36.52
N LYS A 46 33.96 -4.34 35.64
CA LYS A 46 34.88 -5.45 35.27
C LYS A 46 34.73 -5.87 33.81
N THR A 47 35.86 -6.13 33.15
CA THR A 47 35.91 -6.87 31.88
C THR A 47 35.23 -8.23 32.10
N PRO A 48 34.22 -8.60 31.30
CA PRO A 48 33.58 -9.91 31.41
C PRO A 48 34.59 -11.04 31.16
N ASP A 49 34.29 -12.23 31.69
CA ASP A 49 34.97 -13.45 31.26
C ASP A 49 34.77 -13.68 29.75
N GLU A 50 35.60 -14.54 29.16
CA GLU A 50 35.63 -14.78 27.71
C GLU A 50 34.28 -15.25 27.16
N ASP A 51 33.59 -16.15 27.88
CA ASP A 51 32.27 -16.67 27.48
C ASP A 51 31.21 -15.55 27.40
N ARG A 52 31.19 -14.63 28.37
CA ARG A 52 30.26 -13.49 28.37
C ARG A 52 30.64 -12.43 27.34
N ALA A 53 31.94 -12.23 27.12
CA ALA A 53 32.45 -11.35 26.07
C ALA A 53 32.00 -11.83 24.69
N ASP A 54 32.20 -13.11 24.40
CA ASP A 54 31.80 -13.76 23.15
C ASP A 54 30.29 -13.77 22.96
N THR A 55 29.54 -14.01 24.04
CA THR A 55 28.08 -13.90 24.03
C THR A 55 27.63 -12.48 23.65
N THR A 56 28.28 -11.45 24.17
CA THR A 56 27.96 -10.05 23.86
C THR A 56 28.31 -9.69 22.42
N LEU A 57 29.47 -10.12 21.92
CA LEU A 57 29.88 -9.92 20.53
C LEU A 57 28.92 -10.60 19.54
N ALA A 58 28.49 -11.83 19.85
CA ALA A 58 27.46 -12.51 19.08
C ALA A 58 26.11 -11.77 19.12
N GLN A 59 25.78 -11.11 20.23
CA GLN A 59 24.59 -10.25 20.31
C GLN A 59 24.76 -8.98 19.45
N TYR A 60 25.93 -8.36 19.41
CA TYR A 60 26.19 -7.20 18.54
C TYR A 60 26.03 -7.53 17.06
N TYR A 61 26.49 -8.71 16.63
CA TYR A 61 26.25 -9.19 15.26
C TYR A 61 24.74 -9.37 14.95
N LYS A 62 23.96 -9.83 15.95
CA LYS A 62 22.53 -10.12 15.78
C LYS A 62 21.63 -8.89 15.91
N ARG A 63 21.94 -7.99 16.85
CA ARG A 63 21.05 -6.90 17.31
C ARG A 63 21.65 -5.50 17.14
N GLY A 64 22.94 -5.38 16.85
CA GLY A 64 23.65 -4.11 16.72
C GLY A 64 24.37 -3.72 18.01
N LEU A 65 25.23 -2.70 17.90
CA LEU A 65 26.04 -2.20 19.01
C LEU A 65 25.21 -1.41 20.03
N SER A 66 25.73 -1.32 21.25
CA SER A 66 25.19 -0.39 22.24
C SER A 66 25.45 1.07 21.83
N LYS A 67 24.58 2.00 22.23
CA LYS A 67 24.79 3.44 21.99
C LYS A 67 26.10 3.96 22.59
N LYS A 68 26.50 3.40 23.76
CA LYS A 68 27.74 3.75 24.43
C LYS A 68 28.94 3.37 23.55
N LEU A 69 29.02 2.11 23.14
CA LEU A 69 30.12 1.64 22.31
C LEU A 69 30.14 2.34 20.95
N ALA A 70 29.00 2.52 20.29
CA ALA A 70 28.95 3.24 19.01
C ALA A 70 29.49 4.68 19.13
N ARG A 71 29.24 5.37 20.26
CA ARG A 71 29.80 6.70 20.52
C ARG A 71 31.31 6.67 20.74
N GLU A 72 31.80 5.71 21.51
CA GLU A 72 33.26 5.55 21.71
C GLU A 72 33.98 5.23 20.39
N MET A 73 33.40 4.37 19.55
CA MET A 73 33.95 4.02 18.24
C MET A 73 33.99 5.24 17.29
N LEU A 74 32.97 6.09 17.32
CA LEU A 74 32.93 7.35 16.54
C LEU A 74 34.01 8.35 16.99
N ASN A 75 34.35 8.36 18.27
CA ASN A 75 35.36 9.25 18.83
C ASN A 75 36.79 8.74 18.56
N ASN A 76 36.95 7.45 18.26
CA ASN A 76 38.24 6.78 18.11
C ASN A 76 38.35 5.94 16.81
N PRO A 77 38.05 6.51 15.61
CA PRO A 77 38.05 5.76 14.36
C PRO A 77 39.47 5.47 13.86
N THR A 78 39.67 4.29 13.27
CA THR A 78 40.98 3.87 12.72
C THR A 78 40.90 3.57 11.22
N CYS A 79 40.48 4.55 10.42
CA CYS A 79 40.24 4.37 8.98
C CYS A 79 41.44 3.77 8.23
N ARG A 80 42.64 4.38 8.36
CA ARG A 80 43.85 3.87 7.68
C ARG A 80 44.19 2.44 8.08
N ALA A 81 44.22 2.16 9.38
CA ALA A 81 44.50 0.80 9.86
C ALA A 81 43.47 -0.23 9.38
N PHE A 82 42.20 0.18 9.25
CA PHE A 82 41.16 -0.67 8.66
C PHE A 82 41.44 -0.95 7.18
N VAL A 83 41.66 0.10 6.37
CA VAL A 83 41.92 -0.03 4.93
C VAL A 83 43.20 -0.83 4.69
N ASP A 84 44.28 -0.51 5.40
CA ASP A 84 45.55 -1.24 5.34
C ASP A 84 45.37 -2.74 5.68
N SER A 85 44.47 -3.08 6.61
CA SER A 85 44.17 -4.48 6.96
C SER A 85 43.42 -5.25 5.87
N LEU A 86 42.84 -4.56 4.89
CA LEU A 86 42.21 -5.17 3.71
C LEU A 86 43.21 -5.33 2.56
N ASP A 87 44.17 -4.41 2.45
CA ASP A 87 45.23 -4.46 1.43
C ASP A 87 46.37 -5.41 1.80
N TYR A 88 46.62 -5.61 3.10
CA TYR A 88 47.66 -6.47 3.62
C TYR A 88 47.08 -7.52 4.57
N ILE A 89 46.76 -8.69 4.01
CA ILE A 89 46.36 -9.87 4.80
C ILE A 89 47.61 -10.74 5.00
N GLU A 90 48.04 -10.88 6.26
CA GLU A 90 49.28 -11.59 6.61
C GLU A 90 49.25 -13.04 6.06
N GLY A 91 50.24 -13.40 5.23
CA GLY A 91 50.36 -14.73 4.63
C GLY A 91 49.48 -14.99 3.39
N VAL A 92 48.77 -13.98 2.88
CA VAL A 92 47.92 -14.09 1.68
C VAL A 92 48.52 -13.29 0.52
N PRO A 93 48.65 -13.87 -0.70
CA PRO A 93 49.12 -13.14 -1.88
C PRO A 93 48.19 -11.97 -2.23
N THR A 94 48.74 -10.85 -2.73
CA THR A 94 47.99 -9.63 -3.08
C THR A 94 46.83 -9.89 -4.05
N GLU A 95 47.00 -10.81 -5.01
CA GLU A 95 45.95 -11.20 -5.96
C GLU A 95 44.71 -11.79 -5.27
N ALA A 96 44.89 -12.53 -4.17
CA ALA A 96 43.79 -13.07 -3.38
C ALA A 96 43.13 -12.00 -2.48
N ALA A 97 43.87 -10.95 -2.09
CA ALA A 97 43.29 -9.80 -1.38
C ALA A 97 42.40 -8.95 -2.30
N ASP A 98 42.79 -8.75 -3.56
CA ASP A 98 41.98 -8.05 -4.56
C ASP A 98 40.68 -8.81 -4.90
N GLU A 99 40.73 -10.15 -4.93
CA GLU A 99 39.51 -10.98 -5.08
C GLU A 99 38.54 -10.78 -3.91
N ILE A 100 39.04 -10.76 -2.67
CA ILE A 100 38.23 -10.49 -1.47
C ILE A 100 37.63 -9.09 -1.53
N LYS A 101 38.42 -8.07 -1.91
CA LYS A 101 37.96 -6.69 -2.08
C LYS A 101 36.89 -6.57 -3.16
N ALA A 102 37.05 -7.25 -4.30
CA ALA A 102 36.04 -7.28 -5.36
C ALA A 102 34.73 -7.93 -4.91
N ALA A 103 34.82 -9.04 -4.16
CA ALA A 103 33.66 -9.73 -3.60
C ALA A 103 32.94 -8.86 -2.54
N LEU A 104 33.70 -8.20 -1.67
CA LEU A 104 33.18 -7.26 -0.68
C LEU A 104 32.50 -6.06 -1.37
N ALA A 105 33.11 -5.49 -2.41
CA ALA A 105 32.57 -4.37 -3.17
C ALA A 105 31.16 -4.69 -3.69
N LYS A 106 30.99 -5.89 -4.28
CA LYS A 106 29.69 -6.38 -4.74
C LYS A 106 28.67 -6.53 -3.61
N SER A 107 29.11 -7.00 -2.44
CA SER A 107 28.25 -7.19 -1.27
C SER A 107 27.82 -5.89 -0.61
N ILE A 108 28.64 -4.83 -0.65
CA ILE A 108 28.33 -3.54 -0.02
C ILE A 108 27.71 -2.51 -0.96
N ALA A 109 27.84 -2.69 -2.28
CA ALA A 109 27.25 -1.81 -3.29
C ALA A 109 25.74 -1.50 -3.07
N PRO A 110 24.89 -2.43 -2.60
CA PRO A 110 23.48 -2.13 -2.32
C PRO A 110 23.23 -1.12 -1.18
N PHE A 111 24.25 -0.75 -0.41
CA PHE A 111 24.15 0.15 0.73
C PHE A 111 24.62 1.58 0.44
N THR A 112 25.11 1.87 -0.77
CA THR A 112 25.59 3.19 -1.18
C THR A 112 25.22 3.51 -2.63
N ASP A 113 25.07 4.79 -2.95
CA ASP A 113 24.90 5.25 -4.34
C ASP A 113 26.26 5.46 -5.04
N LYS A 114 27.38 5.33 -4.31
CA LYS A 114 28.74 5.43 -4.87
C LYS A 114 29.06 4.16 -5.67
N GLU A 115 29.81 4.31 -6.76
CA GLU A 115 30.40 3.16 -7.45
C GLU A 115 31.51 2.55 -6.59
N VAL A 116 31.35 1.28 -6.22
CA VAL A 116 32.28 0.55 -5.35
C VAL A 116 33.14 -0.39 -6.18
N ASN A 117 34.45 -0.29 -6.04
CA ASN A 117 35.45 -1.10 -6.75
C ASN A 117 36.58 -1.52 -5.79
N VAL A 118 37.55 -2.28 -6.31
CA VAL A 118 38.67 -2.84 -5.52
C VAL A 118 39.50 -1.76 -4.83
N ASP A 119 39.64 -0.58 -5.44
CA ASP A 119 40.50 0.50 -4.94
C ASP A 119 39.84 1.32 -3.83
N ASN A 120 38.50 1.40 -3.80
CA ASN A 120 37.76 2.27 -2.89
C ASN A 120 36.87 1.54 -1.89
N VAL A 121 36.76 0.20 -1.98
CA VAL A 121 35.86 -0.60 -1.13
C VAL A 121 36.16 -0.43 0.36
N GLY A 122 37.44 -0.33 0.75
CA GLY A 122 37.85 -0.15 2.14
C GLY A 122 37.32 1.16 2.73
N ASP A 123 37.58 2.27 2.03
CA ASP A 123 37.11 3.60 2.43
C ASP A 123 35.58 3.68 2.46
N ILE A 124 34.91 3.18 1.41
CA ILE A 124 33.45 3.20 1.32
C ILE A 124 32.82 2.35 2.42
N PHE A 125 33.37 1.17 2.69
CA PHE A 125 32.86 0.33 3.76
C PHE A 125 33.07 0.96 5.13
N PHE A 126 34.23 1.57 5.37
CA PHE A 126 34.49 2.31 6.61
C PHE A 126 33.51 3.47 6.80
N ASP A 127 33.28 4.28 5.76
CA ASP A 127 32.30 5.37 5.75
C ASP A 127 30.89 4.86 6.10
N LEU A 128 30.45 3.76 5.47
CA LEU A 128 29.15 3.13 5.75
C LEU A 128 29.03 2.65 7.19
N ILE A 129 30.12 2.12 7.77
CA ILE A 129 30.15 1.76 9.18
C ILE A 129 30.04 3.01 10.05
N GLN A 130 30.83 4.06 9.80
CA GLN A 130 30.76 5.31 10.55
C GLN A 130 29.34 5.93 10.48
N GLU A 131 28.69 5.91 9.32
CA GLU A 131 27.28 6.29 9.18
C GLU A 131 26.39 5.42 10.07
N SER A 132 26.54 4.10 10.02
CA SER A 132 25.76 3.18 10.86
C SER A 132 25.91 3.43 12.37
N LEU A 133 27.11 3.86 12.81
CA LEU A 133 27.36 4.23 14.19
C LEU A 133 26.66 5.55 14.56
N ARG A 134 26.70 6.57 13.69
CA ARG A 134 25.97 7.84 13.89
C ARG A 134 24.47 7.60 14.04
N LEU A 135 23.90 6.75 13.19
CA LEU A 135 22.50 6.33 13.25
C LEU A 135 22.15 5.57 14.54
N THR A 136 23.11 4.83 15.10
CA THR A 136 22.95 4.12 16.38
C THR A 136 22.94 5.10 17.56
N VAL A 137 23.83 6.10 17.53
CA VAL A 137 23.96 7.11 18.60
C VAL A 137 22.79 8.09 18.59
N ASP A 138 22.34 8.50 17.41
CA ASP A 138 21.21 9.41 17.23
C ASP A 138 20.08 8.76 16.41
N PRO A 139 19.04 8.23 17.09
CA PRO A 139 17.90 7.62 16.43
C PRO A 139 17.10 8.54 15.50
N SER A 140 17.22 9.87 15.63
CA SER A 140 16.54 10.80 14.71
C SER A 140 17.15 10.75 13.31
N LEU A 141 18.47 10.55 13.20
CA LEU A 141 19.14 10.33 11.91
C LEU A 141 18.65 9.05 11.23
N GLU A 142 18.38 7.99 11.99
CA GLU A 142 17.80 6.75 11.46
C GLU A 142 16.35 6.93 11.00
N ALA A 143 15.57 7.71 11.74
CA ALA A 143 14.22 8.09 11.35
C ALA A 143 14.23 8.88 10.02
N ASP A 144 15.11 9.88 9.91
CA ASP A 144 15.27 10.70 8.70
C ASP A 144 15.71 9.85 7.51
N ARG A 145 16.71 8.98 7.69
CA ARG A 145 17.17 8.06 6.64
C ARG A 145 16.06 7.16 6.11
N LYS A 146 15.26 6.57 7.02
CA LYS A 146 14.10 5.75 6.63
C LYS A 146 13.07 6.55 5.84
N LEU A 147 12.78 7.77 6.29
CA LEU A 147 11.83 8.65 5.61
C LEU A 147 12.34 9.06 4.23
N GLN A 148 13.62 9.42 4.09
CA GLN A 148 14.22 9.78 2.79
C GLN A 148 14.14 8.60 1.81
N ARG A 149 14.59 7.40 2.23
CA ARG A 149 14.50 6.20 1.40
C ARG A 149 13.06 5.86 1.01
N ALA A 150 12.12 6.01 1.94
CA ALA A 150 10.70 5.79 1.67
C ALA A 150 10.13 6.82 0.69
N LYS A 151 10.49 8.10 0.83
CA LYS A 151 10.07 9.19 -0.07
C LYS A 151 10.63 9.02 -1.48
N THR A 152 11.90 8.63 -1.64
CA THR A 152 12.45 8.29 -2.96
C THR A 152 11.67 7.14 -3.59
N GLY A 153 11.39 6.08 -2.83
CA GLY A 153 10.55 4.98 -3.29
C GLY A 153 9.11 5.39 -3.63
N SER A 154 8.52 6.29 -2.83
CA SER A 154 7.21 6.89 -3.05
C SER A 154 7.17 7.65 -4.37
N MET A 155 8.15 8.51 -4.64
CA MET A 155 8.25 9.28 -5.88
C MET A 155 8.31 8.37 -7.12
N VAL A 156 9.13 7.31 -7.07
CA VAL A 156 9.20 6.30 -8.16
C VAL A 156 7.84 5.61 -8.37
N ALA A 157 7.18 5.22 -7.28
CA ALA A 157 5.86 4.59 -7.35
C ALA A 157 4.78 5.54 -7.88
N ILE A 158 4.81 6.82 -7.48
CA ILE A 158 3.90 7.87 -7.96
C ILE A 158 4.08 8.10 -9.45
N ASN A 159 5.33 8.19 -9.94
CA ASN A 159 5.60 8.34 -11.37
C ASN A 159 5.04 7.18 -12.19
N LYS A 160 5.03 5.97 -11.63
CA LYS A 160 4.57 4.76 -12.32
C LYS A 160 3.06 4.50 -12.21
N TYR A 161 2.46 4.78 -11.05
CA TYR A 161 1.09 4.35 -10.72
C TYR A 161 0.20 5.46 -10.13
N GLY A 162 0.69 6.70 -10.05
CA GLY A 162 0.10 7.76 -9.23
C GLY A 162 -1.36 8.08 -9.54
N SER A 163 -1.71 8.27 -10.81
CA SER A 163 -3.08 8.57 -11.23
C SER A 163 -4.07 7.47 -10.81
N ARG A 164 -3.69 6.21 -11.02
CA ARG A 164 -4.50 5.06 -10.64
C ARG A 164 -4.63 4.92 -9.12
N LEU A 165 -3.53 5.10 -8.39
CA LEU A 165 -3.52 5.04 -6.93
C LEU A 165 -4.39 6.13 -6.28
N LEU A 166 -4.44 7.34 -6.85
CA LEU A 166 -5.35 8.39 -6.41
C LEU A 166 -6.82 8.06 -6.72
N GLU A 167 -7.09 7.50 -7.90
CA GLU A 167 -8.44 7.12 -8.30
C GLU A 167 -9.02 5.98 -7.45
N ASP A 168 -8.16 5.06 -7.01
CA ASP A 168 -8.47 3.95 -6.10
C ASP A 168 -9.00 4.44 -4.75
N CYS A 169 -8.32 5.44 -4.16
CA CYS A 169 -8.64 5.99 -2.85
C CYS A 169 -9.57 7.22 -2.90
N LYS A 170 -10.03 7.63 -4.08
CA LYS A 170 -10.88 8.81 -4.29
C LYS A 170 -10.30 10.08 -3.67
N TYR A 171 -8.99 10.26 -3.81
CA TYR A 171 -8.25 11.42 -3.28
C TYR A 171 -8.39 11.59 -1.76
N VAL A 172 -8.64 10.52 -1.01
CA VAL A 172 -8.66 10.52 0.47
C VAL A 172 -7.58 9.57 0.98
N CYS A 173 -6.95 9.93 2.10
CA CYS A 173 -5.93 9.10 2.73
C CYS A 173 -6.45 7.67 2.97
N SER A 174 -5.68 6.66 2.55
CA SER A 174 -6.06 5.26 2.73
C SER A 174 -5.91 4.76 4.17
N LYS A 175 -5.42 5.59 5.10
CA LYS A 175 -5.28 5.22 6.51
C LYS A 175 -6.64 5.23 7.21
N PRO A 176 -7.07 4.12 7.83
CA PRO A 176 -8.27 4.09 8.66
C PRO A 176 -8.27 5.17 9.73
N GLY A 177 -9.41 5.86 9.86
CA GLY A 177 -9.57 6.99 10.77
C GLY A 177 -8.98 8.31 10.28
N CYS A 178 -8.37 8.35 9.08
CA CYS A 178 -7.86 9.59 8.48
C CYS A 178 -8.73 9.99 7.28
N GLY A 179 -9.43 11.12 7.39
CA GLY A 179 -10.25 11.70 6.33
C GLY A 179 -9.54 12.78 5.50
N GLU A 180 -8.21 12.90 5.63
CA GLU A 180 -7.43 13.96 4.96
C GLU A 180 -7.57 13.85 3.44
N SER A 181 -7.89 14.97 2.78
CA SER A 181 -7.86 15.06 1.34
C SER A 181 -6.42 15.03 0.83
N LEU A 182 -6.19 14.27 -0.22
CA LEU A 182 -4.90 14.17 -0.91
C LEU A 182 -4.78 15.19 -2.05
N GLN A 183 -5.71 16.13 -2.12
CA GLN A 183 -5.76 17.20 -3.11
C GLN A 183 -6.06 18.51 -2.41
N ASN A 184 -5.10 19.43 -2.43
CA ASN A 184 -5.30 20.80 -2.00
C ASN A 184 -5.91 21.60 -3.14
N VAL A 185 -6.93 22.41 -2.84
CA VAL A 185 -7.57 23.30 -3.82
C VAL A 185 -7.41 24.73 -3.32
N ALA A 186 -6.67 25.55 -4.06
CA ALA A 186 -6.52 26.97 -3.79
C ALA A 186 -7.86 27.71 -4.06
N PRO A 187 -8.07 28.90 -3.46
CA PRO A 187 -9.27 29.71 -3.75
C PRO A 187 -9.44 30.05 -5.23
N SER A 188 -8.37 30.04 -6.02
CA SER A 188 -8.38 30.21 -7.48
C SER A 188 -8.95 29.01 -8.25
N GLY A 189 -9.27 27.91 -7.57
CA GLY A 189 -9.65 26.63 -8.18
C GLY A 189 -8.46 25.79 -8.65
N GLN A 190 -7.23 26.27 -8.54
CA GLN A 190 -6.04 25.47 -8.84
C GLN A 190 -5.87 24.37 -7.81
N SER A 191 -5.69 23.13 -8.28
CA SER A 191 -5.52 21.98 -7.40
C SER A 191 -4.13 21.37 -7.50
N GLN A 192 -3.57 20.97 -6.37
CA GLN A 192 -2.32 20.23 -6.28
C GLN A 192 -2.54 18.96 -5.46
N VAL A 193 -2.13 17.82 -6.00
CA VAL A 193 -2.15 16.56 -5.25
C VAL A 193 -0.96 16.50 -4.29
N VAL A 194 -1.24 16.19 -3.02
CA VAL A 194 -0.23 16.12 -1.96
C VAL A 194 -0.42 14.81 -1.20
N TYR A 195 0.40 13.82 -1.56
CA TYR A 195 0.34 12.48 -1.01
C TYR A 195 1.65 11.74 -1.21
N GLU A 196 1.78 10.62 -0.52
CA GLU A 196 2.88 9.69 -0.65
C GLU A 196 2.34 8.28 -0.95
N ALA A 197 3.06 7.52 -1.76
CA ALA A 197 2.78 6.11 -2.01
C ALA A 197 3.57 5.24 -1.02
N ALA A 198 2.88 4.63 -0.06
CA ALA A 198 3.46 3.70 0.90
C ALA A 198 3.40 2.26 0.38
N ARG A 199 4.51 1.52 0.55
CA ARG A 199 4.50 0.07 0.45
C ARG A 199 3.77 -0.52 1.66
N ILE A 200 2.85 -1.44 1.43
CA ILE A 200 2.11 -2.09 2.52
C ILE A 200 3.05 -3.03 3.27
N ALA A 201 3.75 -3.93 2.58
CA ALA A 201 4.67 -4.89 3.18
C ALA A 201 5.93 -5.11 2.31
N GLY A 202 7.05 -5.45 2.95
CA GLY A 202 8.30 -5.79 2.25
C GLY A 202 8.82 -4.68 1.33
N ASP A 203 9.68 -5.06 0.38
CA ASP A 203 10.45 -4.10 -0.43
C ASP A 203 9.92 -3.89 -1.85
N LYS A 204 9.01 -4.74 -2.33
CA LYS A 204 8.49 -4.66 -3.71
C LYS A 204 7.50 -3.52 -3.88
N ALA A 205 7.78 -2.59 -4.79
CA ALA A 205 6.90 -1.48 -5.15
C ALA A 205 5.98 -1.81 -6.34
N GLU A 206 5.13 -2.82 -6.15
CA GLU A 206 4.12 -3.24 -7.13
C GLU A 206 2.77 -2.61 -6.82
N TYR A 207 1.94 -2.37 -7.83
CA TYR A 207 0.64 -1.68 -7.69
C TYR A 207 -0.23 -2.25 -6.56
N GLY A 208 -0.36 -3.58 -6.44
CA GLY A 208 -1.17 -4.22 -5.40
C GLY A 208 -0.58 -4.20 -4.00
N ASN A 209 0.66 -3.73 -3.86
CA ASN A 209 1.35 -3.54 -2.59
C ASN A 209 1.55 -2.05 -2.25
N LEU A 210 0.83 -1.15 -2.95
CA LEU A 210 0.95 0.29 -2.78
C LEU A 210 -0.40 0.91 -2.39
N VAL A 211 -0.36 1.79 -1.39
CA VAL A 211 -1.49 2.63 -0.97
C VAL A 211 -1.07 4.09 -0.88
N THR A 212 -2.02 5.00 -1.02
CA THR A 212 -1.81 6.44 -0.92
C THR A 212 -2.12 6.93 0.49
N LEU A 213 -1.21 7.71 1.05
CA LEU A 213 -1.34 8.29 2.38
C LEU A 213 -1.02 9.78 2.34
N CYS A 214 -1.62 10.57 3.24
CA CYS A 214 -1.15 11.92 3.50
C CYS A 214 0.24 11.87 4.16
N SER A 215 1.01 12.95 4.09
CA SER A 215 2.41 12.98 4.57
C SER A 215 2.53 12.57 6.05
N LYS A 216 1.56 12.94 6.90
CA LYS A 216 1.55 12.55 8.31
C LYS A 216 1.41 11.03 8.49
N CYS A 217 0.41 10.42 7.84
CA CYS A 217 0.16 8.99 7.93
C CYS A 217 1.29 8.18 7.29
N PHE A 218 1.86 8.66 6.19
CA PHE A 218 3.03 8.06 5.56
C PHE A 218 4.22 8.01 6.53
N ASN A 219 4.58 9.14 7.13
CA ASN A 219 5.72 9.21 8.04
C ASN A 219 5.52 8.26 9.24
N GLN A 220 4.34 8.29 9.86
CA GLN A 220 4.00 7.39 10.96
C GLN A 220 4.12 5.91 10.56
N TYR A 221 3.65 5.57 9.36
CA TYR A 221 3.70 4.21 8.86
C TYR A 221 5.13 3.73 8.61
N VAL A 222 5.97 4.57 8.00
CA VAL A 222 7.38 4.26 7.69
C VAL A 222 8.23 4.11 8.95
N LEU A 223 8.00 4.97 9.95
CA LEU A 223 8.83 4.99 11.16
C LEU A 223 8.59 3.79 12.08
N GLY A 224 7.40 3.17 12.04
CA GLY A 224 7.14 1.98 12.83
C GLY A 224 5.68 1.57 12.89
N HIS A 225 5.10 1.17 11.76
CA HIS A 225 3.77 0.55 11.76
C HIS A 225 3.76 -0.82 12.43
N ARG A 226 2.60 -1.18 12.98
CA ARG A 226 2.32 -2.50 13.54
C ARG A 226 1.87 -3.46 12.45
N LYS A 227 2.07 -4.76 12.67
CA LYS A 227 1.57 -5.82 11.77
C LYS A 227 0.05 -5.83 11.61
N SER A 228 -0.70 -5.32 12.57
CA SER A 228 -2.15 -5.11 12.43
C SER A 228 -2.47 -4.04 11.37
N GLU A 229 -1.72 -2.95 11.35
CA GLU A 229 -1.91 -1.85 10.39
C GLU A 229 -1.55 -2.29 8.97
N GLU A 230 -0.51 -3.10 8.81
CA GLU A 230 -0.16 -3.74 7.53
C GLU A 230 -1.32 -4.61 7.00
N LYS A 231 -1.89 -5.47 7.85
CA LYS A 231 -3.05 -6.31 7.48
C LYS A 231 -4.28 -5.48 7.10
N GLU A 232 -4.49 -4.36 7.81
CA GLU A 232 -5.63 -3.48 7.55
C GLU A 232 -5.48 -2.73 6.22
N LEU A 233 -4.31 -2.14 5.95
CA LEU A 233 -4.02 -1.51 4.66
C LEU A 233 -4.09 -2.50 3.48
N LYS A 234 -3.69 -3.75 3.70
CA LYS A 234 -3.85 -4.81 2.69
C LYS A 234 -5.33 -5.03 2.33
N ARG A 235 -6.21 -5.16 3.33
CA ARG A 235 -7.66 -5.30 3.10
C ARG A 235 -8.25 -4.08 2.38
N ILE A 236 -7.81 -2.88 2.75
CA ILE A 236 -8.25 -1.64 2.09
C ILE A 236 -7.83 -1.63 0.63
N LYS A 237 -6.58 -2.01 0.34
CA LYS A 237 -6.09 -2.09 -1.03
C LYS A 237 -6.90 -3.11 -1.86
N GLU A 238 -7.22 -4.27 -1.28
CA GLU A 238 -8.07 -5.28 -1.93
C GLU A 238 -9.48 -4.74 -2.26
N ILE A 239 -10.09 -3.97 -1.35
CA ILE A 239 -11.38 -3.28 -1.58
C ILE A 239 -11.24 -2.26 -2.70
N GLN A 240 -10.24 -1.38 -2.62
CA GLN A 240 -9.97 -0.34 -3.62
C GLN A 240 -9.82 -0.94 -5.02
N GLU A 241 -8.99 -1.99 -5.16
CA GLU A 241 -8.80 -2.66 -6.43
C GLU A 241 -10.06 -3.38 -6.91
N ARG A 242 -10.83 -4.01 -6.01
CA ARG A 242 -12.08 -4.68 -6.37
C ARG A 242 -13.06 -3.67 -6.96
N SER A 243 -13.28 -2.53 -6.30
CA SER A 243 -14.13 -1.47 -6.82
C SER A 243 -13.60 -0.91 -8.14
N ALA A 244 -12.29 -0.77 -8.28
CA ALA A 244 -11.70 -0.23 -9.49
C ALA A 244 -11.78 -1.21 -10.69
N ARG A 245 -11.71 -2.53 -10.45
CA ARG A 245 -11.98 -3.57 -11.45
C ARG A 245 -13.45 -3.62 -11.85
N ALA A 246 -14.37 -3.43 -10.91
CA ALA A 246 -15.81 -3.37 -11.20
C ALA A 246 -16.13 -2.19 -12.12
N ARG A 247 -15.64 -0.98 -11.79
CA ARG A 247 -15.77 0.21 -12.66
C ARG A 247 -15.24 -0.01 -14.07
N GLN A 248 -14.04 -0.59 -14.20
CA GLN A 248 -13.44 -0.88 -15.50
C GLN A 248 -14.26 -1.88 -16.31
N THR A 249 -14.96 -2.80 -15.66
CA THR A 249 -15.82 -3.78 -16.32
C THR A 249 -17.02 -3.12 -17.00
N LEU A 250 -17.55 -2.06 -16.39
CA LEU A 250 -18.72 -1.33 -16.88
C LEU A 250 -18.39 -0.24 -17.91
N SER A 251 -17.14 0.22 -18.00
CA SER A 251 -16.78 1.35 -18.88
C SER A 251 -17.09 1.09 -20.36
N ALA A 252 -17.06 -0.19 -20.79
CA ALA A 252 -17.29 -0.63 -22.15
C ALA A 252 -18.77 -0.76 -22.54
N VAL A 253 -19.74 -0.60 -21.62
CA VAL A 253 -21.17 -0.68 -21.96
C VAL A 253 -21.74 0.72 -22.11
N GLN A 254 -22.26 1.02 -23.30
CA GLN A 254 -23.10 2.19 -23.51
C GLN A 254 -24.50 1.89 -22.98
N ILE A 255 -25.02 2.80 -22.15
CA ILE A 255 -26.40 2.76 -21.67
C ILE A 255 -27.11 3.96 -22.29
N GLU A 256 -28.34 3.73 -22.72
CA GLU A 256 -29.21 4.68 -23.38
C GLU A 256 -29.39 5.95 -22.54
N ARG A 257 -29.15 7.11 -23.16
CA ARG A 257 -29.06 8.39 -22.43
C ARG A 257 -30.42 8.91 -21.99
N GLY A 258 -31.50 8.50 -22.65
CA GLY A 258 -32.84 9.00 -22.31
C GLY A 258 -33.38 8.54 -20.95
N ILE A 259 -32.70 7.60 -20.27
CA ILE A 259 -32.96 7.30 -18.85
C ILE A 259 -32.76 8.52 -17.93
N THR A 260 -32.01 9.54 -18.39
CA THR A 260 -31.77 10.78 -17.63
C THR A 260 -33.08 11.44 -17.17
N ARG A 261 -34.08 11.56 -18.05
CA ARG A 261 -35.36 12.20 -17.71
C ARG A 261 -36.14 11.42 -16.65
N VAL A 262 -36.05 10.09 -16.67
CA VAL A 262 -36.70 9.22 -15.68
C VAL A 262 -36.13 9.49 -14.29
N VAL A 263 -34.80 9.59 -14.19
CA VAL A 263 -34.12 9.88 -12.91
C VAL A 263 -34.38 11.32 -12.46
N GLU A 264 -34.38 12.29 -13.37
CA GLU A 264 -34.72 13.70 -13.05
C GLU A 264 -36.14 13.84 -12.52
N ASN A 265 -37.11 13.17 -13.17
CA ASN A 265 -38.51 13.21 -12.72
C ASN A 265 -38.67 12.53 -11.36
N LEU A 266 -37.96 11.44 -11.10
CA LEU A 266 -37.93 10.80 -9.78
C LEU A 266 -37.36 11.71 -8.70
N ALA A 267 -36.32 12.49 -9.01
CA ALA A 267 -35.72 13.44 -8.08
C ALA A 267 -36.64 14.63 -7.74
N ARG A 268 -37.53 15.03 -8.68
CA ARG A 268 -38.45 16.16 -8.54
C ARG A 268 -39.85 15.76 -8.07
N ALA A 269 -40.17 14.47 -8.06
CA ALA A 269 -41.49 13.96 -7.74
C ALA A 269 -41.91 14.34 -6.31
N ASN A 270 -43.16 14.77 -6.17
CA ASN A 270 -43.77 14.98 -4.88
C ASN A 270 -44.00 13.63 -4.18
N PRO A 271 -43.79 13.51 -2.85
CA PRO A 271 -44.08 12.28 -2.12
C PRO A 271 -45.48 11.69 -2.35
N LYS A 272 -46.48 12.53 -2.66
CA LYS A 272 -47.85 12.10 -2.97
C LYS A 272 -48.00 11.37 -4.31
N GLU A 273 -47.03 11.53 -5.22
CA GLU A 273 -47.01 10.83 -6.51
C GLU A 273 -46.49 9.39 -6.38
N PHE A 274 -45.94 9.01 -5.23
CA PHE A 274 -45.49 7.66 -4.96
C PHE A 274 -46.64 6.80 -4.43
N GLU A 275 -47.20 6.00 -5.32
CA GLU A 275 -48.13 4.94 -4.95
C GLU A 275 -47.38 3.67 -4.56
N PRO A 276 -47.57 3.16 -3.32
CA PRO A 276 -47.00 1.88 -2.92
C PRO A 276 -47.46 0.74 -3.82
N LEU A 277 -46.61 -0.27 -3.95
CA LEU A 277 -46.96 -1.53 -4.61
C LEU A 277 -48.15 -2.17 -3.89
N ASN A 278 -49.11 -2.67 -4.67
CA ASN A 278 -50.25 -3.43 -4.17
C ASN A 278 -50.07 -4.95 -4.32
N PHE A 279 -48.87 -5.40 -4.71
CA PHE A 279 -48.54 -6.81 -4.87
C PHE A 279 -47.19 -7.12 -4.21
N ASP A 280 -46.96 -8.40 -3.92
CA ASP A 280 -45.73 -8.85 -3.30
C ASP A 280 -44.57 -8.86 -4.32
N PRO A 281 -43.39 -8.25 -4.04
CA PRO A 281 -42.21 -8.26 -4.90
C PRO A 281 -41.53 -9.64 -4.99
N VAL A 282 -42.23 -10.66 -5.47
CA VAL A 282 -41.76 -12.06 -5.52
C VAL A 282 -40.45 -12.20 -6.30
N ALA A 283 -40.22 -11.37 -7.33
CA ALA A 283 -38.98 -11.41 -8.09
C ALA A 283 -37.76 -11.01 -7.25
N VAL A 284 -37.88 -10.04 -6.34
CA VAL A 284 -36.79 -9.69 -5.41
C VAL A 284 -36.51 -10.86 -4.46
N LYS A 285 -37.55 -11.42 -3.85
CA LYS A 285 -37.46 -12.57 -2.92
C LYS A 285 -36.80 -13.80 -3.55
N ASN A 286 -37.02 -14.03 -4.85
CA ASN A 286 -36.43 -15.17 -5.56
C ASN A 286 -34.97 -14.95 -5.98
N LYS A 287 -34.46 -13.72 -5.95
CA LYS A 287 -33.13 -13.36 -6.49
C LYS A 287 -32.13 -12.98 -5.42
N ILE A 288 -32.60 -12.39 -4.33
CA ILE A 288 -31.77 -11.88 -3.25
C ILE A 288 -32.15 -12.66 -2.00
N ASP A 289 -31.17 -13.33 -1.41
CA ASP A 289 -31.39 -14.16 -0.24
C ASP A 289 -31.40 -13.26 1.01
N GLU A 290 -32.51 -13.28 1.76
CA GLU A 290 -32.71 -12.38 2.90
C GLU A 290 -31.71 -12.61 4.04
N PHE A 291 -31.13 -13.82 4.15
CA PHE A 291 -30.20 -14.15 5.22
C PHE A 291 -28.76 -13.78 4.88
N SER A 292 -28.30 -14.11 3.67
CA SER A 292 -26.92 -13.87 3.22
C SER A 292 -26.71 -12.49 2.58
N ASP A 293 -27.74 -11.90 1.98
CA ASP A 293 -27.71 -10.60 1.31
C ASP A 293 -28.64 -9.57 2.02
N PHE A 294 -28.86 -9.70 3.34
CA PHE A 294 -29.85 -8.93 4.12
C PHE A 294 -29.92 -7.43 3.79
N PHE A 295 -28.80 -6.72 3.83
CA PHE A 295 -28.78 -5.27 3.59
C PHE A 295 -29.22 -4.90 2.17
N LEU A 296 -28.81 -5.69 1.17
CA LEU A 296 -29.23 -5.48 -0.20
C LEU A 296 -30.71 -5.85 -0.38
N PHE A 297 -31.17 -6.92 0.27
CA PHE A 297 -32.56 -7.34 0.24
C PHE A 297 -33.47 -6.24 0.78
N ASP A 298 -33.20 -5.73 1.98
CA ASP A 298 -33.97 -4.66 2.61
C ASP A 298 -33.99 -3.38 1.75
N GLU A 299 -32.82 -2.95 1.26
CA GLU A 299 -32.71 -1.78 0.39
C GLU A 299 -33.56 -1.93 -0.89
N VAL A 300 -33.41 -3.05 -1.61
CA VAL A 300 -34.14 -3.29 -2.86
C VAL A 300 -35.63 -3.43 -2.60
N MET A 301 -36.03 -4.13 -1.54
CA MET A 301 -37.44 -4.29 -1.16
C MET A 301 -38.11 -2.95 -0.87
N GLN A 302 -37.47 -2.09 -0.08
CA GLN A 302 -37.99 -0.75 0.23
C GLN A 302 -38.12 0.10 -1.04
N HIS A 303 -37.10 0.08 -1.91
CA HIS A 303 -37.14 0.84 -3.17
C HIS A 303 -38.28 0.37 -4.07
N VAL A 304 -38.40 -0.95 -4.28
CA VAL A 304 -39.42 -1.53 -5.14
C VAL A 304 -40.81 -1.26 -4.60
N THR A 305 -41.01 -1.46 -3.29
CA THR A 305 -42.32 -1.29 -2.66
C THR A 305 -42.84 0.14 -2.79
N LYS A 306 -41.94 1.13 -2.76
CA LYS A 306 -42.33 2.55 -2.77
C LYS A 306 -42.30 3.21 -4.15
N PHE A 307 -41.34 2.88 -5.01
CA PHE A 307 -41.04 3.68 -6.21
C PHE A 307 -41.30 2.96 -7.54
N PHE A 308 -41.54 1.65 -7.54
CA PHE A 308 -41.61 0.85 -8.78
C PHE A 308 -42.66 1.37 -9.76
N ARG A 309 -43.89 1.66 -9.30
CA ARG A 309 -44.98 2.16 -10.17
C ARG A 309 -44.62 3.47 -10.83
N PHE A 310 -44.07 4.40 -10.06
CA PHE A 310 -43.65 5.70 -10.56
C PHE A 310 -42.58 5.53 -11.65
N ILE A 311 -41.53 4.75 -11.38
CA ILE A 311 -40.44 4.50 -12.33
C ILE A 311 -40.97 3.81 -13.60
N GLN A 312 -41.86 2.82 -13.45
CA GLN A 312 -42.48 2.15 -14.58
C GLN A 312 -43.26 3.11 -15.48
N ASN A 313 -44.05 4.00 -14.89
CA ASN A 313 -44.85 4.98 -15.63
C ASN A 313 -43.94 6.00 -16.34
N GLN A 314 -42.86 6.43 -15.69
CA GLN A 314 -41.88 7.32 -16.32
C GLN A 314 -41.16 6.66 -17.51
N LEU A 315 -40.75 5.40 -17.39
CA LEU A 315 -40.14 4.66 -18.51
C LEU A 315 -41.09 4.59 -19.71
N LYS A 316 -42.35 4.17 -19.48
CA LYS A 316 -43.38 4.08 -20.52
C LYS A 316 -43.67 5.42 -21.18
N GLU A 317 -43.81 6.48 -20.39
CA GLU A 317 -44.12 7.81 -20.92
C GLU A 317 -42.97 8.36 -21.76
N GLN A 318 -41.73 8.23 -21.30
CA GLN A 318 -40.56 8.66 -22.08
C GLN A 318 -40.37 7.83 -23.37
N ALA A 319 -40.65 6.53 -23.33
CA ALA A 319 -40.67 5.68 -24.53
C ALA A 319 -41.76 6.12 -25.52
N ARG A 320 -42.97 6.43 -25.03
CA ARG A 320 -44.08 6.98 -25.85
C ARG A 320 -43.71 8.30 -26.52
N LEU A 321 -42.98 9.16 -25.80
CA LEU A 321 -42.44 10.43 -26.31
C LEU A 321 -41.25 10.24 -27.27
N LYS A 322 -40.86 8.99 -27.58
CA LYS A 322 -39.68 8.62 -28.37
C LYS A 322 -38.39 9.26 -27.83
N ALA A 323 -38.32 9.51 -26.53
CA ALA A 323 -37.15 10.06 -25.88
C ALA A 323 -36.04 9.02 -25.72
N PHE A 324 -36.38 7.72 -25.73
CA PHE A 324 -35.44 6.60 -25.85
C PHE A 324 -36.11 5.27 -26.22
N ASP A 325 -35.28 4.27 -26.51
CA ASP A 325 -35.68 2.87 -26.70
C ASP A 325 -35.60 2.09 -25.37
N GLU A 326 -36.77 1.74 -24.82
CA GLU A 326 -36.88 1.00 -23.56
C GLU A 326 -36.29 -0.40 -23.63
N GLU A 327 -36.45 -1.08 -24.76
CA GLU A 327 -35.99 -2.46 -24.95
C GLU A 327 -34.46 -2.49 -25.03
N LEU A 328 -33.88 -1.52 -25.74
CA LEU A 328 -32.43 -1.30 -25.77
C LEU A 328 -31.87 -0.99 -24.37
N LEU A 329 -32.51 -0.12 -23.60
CA LEU A 329 -32.09 0.20 -22.24
C LEU A 329 -32.07 -1.06 -21.36
N ARG A 330 -33.15 -1.85 -21.37
CA ARG A 330 -33.25 -3.12 -20.63
C ARG A 330 -32.12 -4.08 -21.01
N ALA A 331 -31.86 -4.23 -22.31
CA ALA A 331 -30.79 -5.09 -22.81
C ALA A 331 -29.40 -4.63 -22.34
N GLN A 332 -29.14 -3.31 -22.32
CA GLN A 332 -27.87 -2.74 -21.88
C GLN A 332 -27.65 -2.87 -20.37
N ILE A 333 -28.70 -2.69 -19.56
CA ILE A 333 -28.63 -2.93 -18.11
C ILE A 333 -28.35 -4.41 -17.83
N LYS A 334 -29.06 -5.32 -18.51
CA LYS A 334 -28.83 -6.77 -18.38
C LYS A 334 -27.42 -7.17 -18.81
N ALA A 335 -26.91 -6.61 -19.91
CA ALA A 335 -25.54 -6.84 -20.36
C ALA A 335 -24.50 -6.32 -19.36
N SER A 336 -24.76 -5.16 -18.73
CA SER A 336 -23.90 -4.58 -17.69
C SER A 336 -23.86 -5.48 -16.45
N TYR A 337 -25.03 -5.95 -15.99
CA TYR A 337 -25.15 -6.93 -14.91
C TYR A 337 -24.34 -8.20 -15.23
N ARG A 338 -24.57 -8.83 -16.38
CA ARG A 338 -23.90 -10.08 -16.76
C ARG A 338 -22.38 -9.97 -16.75
N LYS A 339 -21.83 -8.88 -17.30
CA LYS A 339 -20.37 -8.65 -17.28
C LYS A 339 -19.78 -8.61 -15.87
N LEU A 340 -20.51 -8.12 -14.88
CA LEU A 340 -20.06 -8.14 -13.49
C LEU A 340 -20.26 -9.52 -12.84
N ALA A 341 -21.39 -10.17 -13.10
CA ALA A 341 -21.67 -11.51 -12.61
C ALA A 341 -20.67 -12.55 -13.13
N ASP A 342 -20.28 -12.47 -14.41
CA ASP A 342 -19.26 -13.33 -15.04
C ASP A 342 -17.90 -13.21 -14.34
N LYS A 343 -17.61 -12.02 -13.77
CA LYS A 343 -16.41 -11.76 -12.96
C LYS A 343 -16.59 -12.11 -11.48
N LYS A 344 -17.72 -12.70 -11.10
CA LYS A 344 -18.05 -13.17 -9.74
C LYS A 344 -18.02 -12.06 -8.69
N PHE A 345 -18.42 -10.84 -9.05
CA PHE A 345 -18.70 -9.80 -8.06
C PHE A 345 -19.95 -10.18 -7.24
N ASP A 346 -19.94 -9.84 -5.96
CA ASP A 346 -21.10 -10.01 -5.08
C ASP A 346 -22.25 -9.08 -5.47
N LYS A 347 -23.49 -9.44 -5.10
CA LYS A 347 -24.70 -8.74 -5.54
C LYS A 347 -24.72 -7.29 -5.07
N LEU A 348 -24.23 -7.00 -3.87
CA LEU A 348 -24.17 -5.65 -3.33
C LEU A 348 -23.24 -4.77 -4.16
N VAL A 349 -22.03 -5.25 -4.48
CA VAL A 349 -21.11 -4.55 -5.38
C VAL A 349 -21.72 -4.36 -6.77
N ILE A 350 -22.44 -5.35 -7.31
CA ILE A 350 -23.12 -5.23 -8.60
C ILE A 350 -24.14 -4.09 -8.59
N HIS A 351 -25.02 -4.07 -7.59
CA HIS A 351 -26.06 -3.04 -7.47
C HIS A 351 -25.48 -1.64 -7.31
N ASP A 352 -24.49 -1.47 -6.44
CA ASP A 352 -23.81 -0.19 -6.20
C ASP A 352 -23.09 0.31 -7.47
N GLU A 353 -22.37 -0.55 -8.18
CA GLU A 353 -21.64 -0.16 -9.39
C GLU A 353 -22.56 0.14 -10.59
N LEU A 354 -23.68 -0.57 -10.73
CA LEU A 354 -24.72 -0.21 -11.70
C LEU A 354 -25.36 1.15 -11.36
N SER A 355 -25.62 1.41 -10.08
CA SER A 355 -26.17 2.68 -9.60
C SER A 355 -25.22 3.84 -9.87
N LYS A 356 -23.92 3.67 -9.56
CA LYS A 356 -22.86 4.62 -9.89
C LYS A 356 -22.75 4.86 -11.39
N ARG A 357 -22.85 3.81 -12.21
CA ARG A 357 -22.80 3.95 -13.67
C ARG A 357 -23.95 4.79 -14.19
N LEU A 358 -25.17 4.55 -13.71
CA LEU A 358 -26.33 5.39 -14.05
C LEU A 358 -26.16 6.83 -13.58
N SER A 359 -25.64 7.05 -12.36
CA SER A 359 -25.36 8.41 -11.85
C SER A 359 -24.35 9.14 -12.72
N GLN A 360 -23.26 8.48 -13.13
CA GLN A 360 -22.25 9.08 -14.02
C GLN A 360 -22.80 9.48 -15.39
N LEU A 361 -23.77 8.72 -15.92
CA LEU A 361 -24.39 8.96 -17.21
C LEU A 361 -25.45 10.06 -17.15
N THR A 362 -26.33 10.00 -16.15
CA THR A 362 -27.47 10.90 -15.98
C THR A 362 -27.11 12.21 -15.25
N LYS A 363 -25.95 12.26 -14.61
CA LYS A 363 -25.51 13.35 -13.72
C LYS A 363 -26.44 13.61 -12.54
N GLN A 364 -27.24 12.62 -12.16
CA GLN A 364 -28.15 12.67 -11.02
C GLN A 364 -27.53 11.99 -9.79
N ASP A 365 -28.09 12.28 -8.61
CA ASP A 365 -27.67 11.68 -7.34
C ASP A 365 -27.80 10.14 -7.41
N GLN A 366 -26.77 9.44 -6.92
CA GLN A 366 -26.69 7.98 -6.95
C GLN A 366 -27.89 7.31 -6.26
N ARG A 367 -28.50 7.96 -5.25
CA ARG A 367 -29.68 7.44 -4.54
C ARG A 367 -30.87 7.24 -5.48
N TYR A 368 -31.14 8.20 -6.38
CA TYR A 368 -32.23 8.04 -7.36
C TYR A 368 -31.90 6.98 -8.40
N CYS A 369 -30.62 6.87 -8.77
CA CYS A 369 -30.18 5.81 -9.66
C CYS A 369 -30.32 4.42 -9.03
N SER A 370 -30.09 4.27 -7.72
CA SER A 370 -30.26 2.99 -7.03
C SER A 370 -31.73 2.55 -6.99
N TYR A 371 -32.68 3.48 -6.91
CA TYR A 371 -34.12 3.18 -7.05
C TYR A 371 -34.43 2.60 -8.44
N VAL A 372 -33.82 3.16 -9.49
CA VAL A 372 -33.97 2.67 -10.87
C VAL A 372 -33.30 1.31 -11.06
N VAL A 373 -32.13 1.05 -10.46
CA VAL A 373 -31.52 -0.29 -10.49
C VAL A 373 -32.40 -1.31 -9.77
N SER A 374 -32.96 -0.97 -8.60
CA SER A 374 -33.91 -1.83 -7.88
C SER A 374 -35.17 -2.14 -8.70
N TYR A 375 -35.65 -1.18 -9.51
CA TYR A 375 -36.71 -1.45 -10.50
C TYR A 375 -36.30 -2.57 -11.48
N PHE A 376 -35.08 -2.52 -12.03
CA PHE A 376 -34.57 -3.54 -12.95
C PHE A 376 -34.26 -4.91 -12.29
N VAL A 377 -34.06 -4.94 -10.96
CA VAL A 377 -34.07 -6.21 -10.22
C VAL A 377 -35.46 -6.83 -10.26
N GLN A 378 -36.50 -6.05 -9.94
CA GLN A 378 -37.89 -6.52 -9.94
C GLN A 378 -38.41 -6.84 -11.35
N SER A 379 -38.00 -6.11 -12.40
CA SER A 379 -38.44 -6.35 -13.79
C SER A 379 -37.65 -7.42 -14.54
N CYS A 380 -36.68 -8.06 -13.90
CA CYS A 380 -35.93 -9.22 -14.43
C CYS A 380 -34.77 -8.97 -15.39
N GLU A 381 -34.14 -7.80 -15.29
CA GLU A 381 -32.90 -7.48 -16.00
C GLU A 381 -31.65 -7.63 -15.12
N VAL A 382 -31.79 -7.52 -13.79
CA VAL A 382 -30.69 -7.66 -12.82
C VAL A 382 -30.93 -8.84 -11.88
N PHE A 383 -29.86 -9.61 -11.65
CA PHE A 383 -29.81 -10.88 -10.92
C PHE A 383 -30.65 -12.00 -11.53
N ASP A 384 -30.06 -13.19 -11.61
CA ASP A 384 -30.77 -14.41 -11.96
C ASP A 384 -31.48 -14.95 -10.71
N ALA A 385 -32.62 -15.62 -10.91
CA ALA A 385 -33.32 -16.28 -9.81
C ALA A 385 -32.43 -17.39 -9.22
N ALA A 386 -32.50 -17.60 -7.91
CA ALA A 386 -31.77 -18.67 -7.27
C ALA A 386 -32.17 -20.01 -7.90
N THR A 387 -31.18 -20.76 -8.40
CA THR A 387 -31.39 -22.15 -8.82
C THR A 387 -31.75 -22.94 -7.56
N LYS A 388 -32.97 -23.48 -7.52
CA LYS A 388 -33.44 -24.33 -6.42
C LYS A 388 -32.62 -25.61 -6.29
#